data_AF-A0A261B3X6-F1
#
_entry.id   AF-A0A261B3X6-F1
#
_cell.length_a   1.000
_cell.length_b   1.000
_cell.length_c   1.000
_cell.angle_alpha   90.00
_cell.angle_beta   90.00
_cell.angle_gamma   90.00
#
_symmetry.space_group_name_H-M   'P 1'
#
loop_
_entity.id
_entity.type
_entity.pdbx_description
1 polymer ?
#
loop_
_entity_poly.entity_id
_entity_poly.type
_entity_poly.pdbx_seq_one_letter_code
_entity_poly.pdbx_strand_id
1 'polypeptide(L)'
;GRKIFYVAPPTERNLEIYKSYEGSDPPEKWIVEELFDELQRVQIKQGYTTFIPAGYIHAVYTPEDSIVFGGNFLMDGHIDRHFEMTAVEERALDFGHIGVENTFPNLENVMWKDTDKGGERETATSFDILTSRLSEPIPG
;
A
#
# COMPACT_ATOMS: atom_id res chain seq x y z
N GLY A 1 -6.04 -5.31 25.94
CA GLY A 1 -5.79 -4.73 24.61
C GLY A 1 -4.53 -5.32 24.04
N ARG A 2 -4.67 -6.08 22.95
CA ARG A 2 -3.60 -6.88 22.35
C ARG A 2 -3.86 -7.10 20.87
N LYS A 3 -2.82 -6.94 20.05
CA LYS A 3 -2.84 -7.22 18.61
C LYS A 3 -1.70 -8.18 18.25
N ILE A 4 -1.95 -9.06 17.29
CA ILE A 4 -0.94 -9.93 16.70
C ILE A 4 -0.89 -9.58 15.21
N PHE A 5 0.23 -9.05 14.76
CA PHE A 5 0.51 -8.77 13.37
C PHE A 5 1.29 -9.95 12.79
N TYR A 6 0.93 -10.36 11.58
CA TYR A 6 1.73 -11.23 10.74
C TYR A 6 2.22 -10.36 9.59
N VAL A 7 3.54 -10.16 9.50
CA VAL A 7 4.14 -9.22 8.56
C VAL A 7 5.09 -9.95 7.62
N ALA A 8 4.96 -9.72 6.33
CA ALA A 8 5.91 -10.17 5.32
C ALA A 8 6.69 -8.96 4.78
N PRO A 9 8.02 -9.06 4.64
CA PRO A 9 8.81 -7.99 4.06
C PRO A 9 8.45 -7.82 2.57
N PRO A 10 8.57 -6.60 2.03
CA PRO A 10 8.23 -6.29 0.64
C PRO A 10 9.36 -6.69 -0.31
N THR A 11 9.69 -7.98 -0.33
CA THR A 11 10.58 -8.55 -1.35
C THR A 11 9.88 -8.55 -2.69
N GLU A 12 10.64 -8.61 -3.79
CA GLU A 12 10.05 -8.65 -5.14
C GLU A 12 9.01 -9.78 -5.26
N ARG A 13 9.37 -10.99 -4.82
CA ARG A 13 8.48 -12.15 -4.80
C ARG A 13 7.19 -11.88 -4.03
N ASN A 14 7.28 -11.31 -2.83
CA ASN A 14 6.10 -11.09 -1.99
C ASN A 14 5.19 -10.01 -2.60
N LEU A 15 5.78 -8.99 -3.21
CA LEU A 15 5.03 -7.95 -3.92
C LEU A 15 4.40 -8.47 -5.20
N GLU A 16 5.05 -9.35 -5.95
CA GLU A 16 4.44 -10.01 -7.12
C GLU A 16 3.19 -10.81 -6.72
N ILE A 17 3.28 -11.60 -5.65
CA ILE A 17 2.13 -12.32 -5.08
C ILE A 17 1.02 -11.34 -4.69
N TYR A 18 1.35 -10.28 -3.97
CA TYR A 18 0.38 -9.26 -3.56
C TYR A 18 -0.28 -8.54 -4.73
N LYS A 19 0.51 -8.10 -5.73
CA LYS A 19 0.04 -7.44 -6.95
C LYS A 19 -0.93 -8.34 -7.73
N SER A 20 -0.62 -9.64 -7.83
CA SER A 20 -1.51 -10.59 -8.48
C SER A 20 -2.79 -10.80 -7.68
N TYR A 21 -2.68 -10.94 -6.35
CA TYR A 21 -3.82 -11.16 -5.48
C TYR A 21 -4.82 -9.98 -5.51
N GLU A 22 -4.32 -8.74 -5.44
CA GLU A 22 -5.15 -7.54 -5.40
C GLU A 22 -5.57 -7.03 -6.78
N GLY A 23 -4.71 -7.19 -7.79
CA GLY A 23 -4.85 -6.56 -9.11
C GLY A 23 -5.24 -7.51 -10.25
N SER A 24 -5.81 -8.67 -9.94
CA SER A 24 -6.40 -9.62 -10.89
C SER A 24 -7.61 -10.33 -10.27
N ASP A 25 -8.25 -11.27 -10.97
CA ASP A 25 -9.35 -12.05 -10.35
C ASP A 25 -8.90 -12.66 -9.01
N PRO A 26 -9.71 -12.56 -7.94
CA PRO A 26 -9.27 -12.96 -6.62
C PRO A 26 -8.94 -14.46 -6.61
N PRO A 27 -7.77 -14.86 -6.08
CA PRO A 27 -7.39 -16.26 -6.10
C PRO A 27 -8.28 -17.10 -5.17
N GLU A 28 -8.40 -18.39 -5.47
CA GLU A 28 -9.19 -19.33 -4.67
C GLU A 28 -8.67 -19.48 -3.22
N LYS A 29 -7.41 -19.13 -2.99
CA LYS A 29 -6.73 -19.21 -1.71
C LYS A 29 -6.47 -17.83 -1.14
N TRP A 30 -6.48 -17.76 0.18
CA TRP A 30 -6.17 -16.53 0.89
C TRP A 30 -4.68 -16.20 0.80
N ILE A 31 -4.32 -14.94 0.58
CA ILE A 31 -2.92 -14.47 0.40
C ILE A 31 -1.96 -14.93 1.52
N VAL A 32 -2.46 -15.05 2.74
CA VAL A 32 -1.68 -15.50 3.90
C VAL A 32 -1.17 -16.93 3.74
N GLU A 33 -1.88 -17.79 3.01
CA GLU A 33 -1.43 -19.14 2.70
C GLU A 33 -0.23 -19.11 1.73
N GLU A 34 -0.24 -18.19 0.76
CA GLU A 34 0.86 -18.05 -0.21
C GLU A 34 2.10 -17.42 0.40
N LEU A 35 1.91 -16.50 1.36
CA LEU A 35 3.00 -15.81 2.05
C LEU A 35 3.44 -16.51 3.34
N PHE A 36 2.89 -17.70 3.66
CA PHE A 36 3.02 -18.31 4.98
C PHE A 36 4.46 -18.42 5.49
N ASP A 37 5.40 -18.82 4.64
CA ASP A 37 6.81 -19.00 4.98
C ASP A 37 7.56 -17.67 5.24
N GLU A 38 7.00 -16.56 4.79
CA GLU A 38 7.59 -15.21 4.87
C GLU A 38 7.04 -14.41 6.06
N LEU A 39 5.94 -14.89 6.67
CA LEU A 39 5.23 -14.17 7.72
C LEU A 39 5.97 -14.24 9.06
N GLN A 40 6.36 -13.07 9.56
CA GLN A 40 6.87 -12.89 10.90
C GLN A 40 5.74 -12.48 11.84
N ARG A 41 5.62 -13.19 12.97
CA ARG A 41 4.61 -12.90 13.98
C ARG A 41 5.11 -11.86 14.98
N VAL A 42 4.46 -10.71 15.04
CA VAL A 42 4.75 -9.60 15.96
C VAL A 42 3.59 -9.39 16.91
N GLN A 43 3.86 -9.41 18.22
CA GLN A 43 2.85 -9.14 19.24
C GLN A 43 2.96 -7.71 19.75
N ILE A 44 1.85 -6.97 19.66
CA ILE A 44 1.74 -5.60 20.18
C ILE A 44 0.86 -5.63 21.43
N LYS A 45 1.44 -5.15 22.54
CA LYS A 45 0.78 -5.06 23.85
C LYS A 45 0.37 -3.61 24.12
N GLN A 46 -0.49 -3.42 25.11
CA GLN A 46 -0.89 -2.09 25.57
C GLN A 46 0.33 -1.21 25.86
N GLY A 47 0.27 0.04 25.40
CA GLY A 47 1.33 1.03 25.56
C GLY A 47 2.44 0.96 24.52
N TYR A 48 2.44 -0.02 23.60
CA TYR A 48 3.43 -0.10 22.53
C TYR A 48 3.05 0.79 21.36
N THR A 49 4.06 1.36 20.71
CA THR A 49 3.94 2.07 19.43
C THR A 49 4.72 1.27 18.38
N THR A 50 4.14 1.12 17.20
CA THR A 50 4.73 0.33 16.11
C THR A 50 4.62 1.11 14.81
N PHE A 51 5.67 1.01 13.99
CA PHE A 51 5.73 1.59 12.66
C PHE A 51 5.80 0.43 11.66
N ILE A 52 5.00 0.52 10.59
CA ILE A 52 5.03 -0.42 9.47
C ILE A 52 5.55 0.36 8.26
N PRO A 53 6.74 0.03 7.72
CA PRO A 53 7.27 0.71 6.55
C PRO A 53 6.43 0.46 5.29
N ALA A 54 6.57 1.34 4.29
CA ALA A 54 5.82 1.26 3.04
C ALA A 54 6.00 -0.09 2.32
N GLY A 55 4.88 -0.67 1.87
CA GLY A 55 4.82 -1.92 1.12
C GLY A 55 4.84 -3.20 1.95
N TYR A 56 5.06 -3.15 3.28
CA TYR A 56 4.95 -4.36 4.10
C TYR A 56 3.53 -4.93 4.06
N ILE A 57 3.41 -6.18 3.64
CA ILE A 57 2.15 -6.92 3.59
C ILE A 57 1.87 -7.44 5.00
N HIS A 58 0.64 -7.24 5.50
CA HIS A 58 0.33 -7.65 6.87
C HIS A 58 -1.11 -8.09 7.07
N ALA A 59 -1.29 -9.03 8.00
CA ALA A 59 -2.59 -9.46 8.52
C ALA A 59 -2.64 -9.26 10.03
N VAL A 60 -3.81 -8.89 10.56
CA VAL A 60 -3.96 -8.54 11.98
C VAL A 60 -5.00 -9.41 12.66
N TYR A 61 -4.58 -10.09 13.72
CA TYR A 61 -5.47 -10.81 14.62
C TYR A 61 -5.60 -10.09 15.96
N THR A 62 -6.84 -9.95 16.45
CA THR A 62 -7.18 -9.22 17.67
C THR A 62 -7.71 -10.18 18.74
N PRO A 63 -6.83 -10.76 19.58
CA PRO A 63 -7.24 -11.77 20.57
C PRO A 63 -7.96 -11.22 21.82
N GLU A 64 -8.00 -9.90 22.00
CA GLU A 64 -8.63 -9.24 23.16
C GLU A 64 -9.25 -7.93 22.69
N ASP A 65 -10.33 -7.48 23.35
CA ASP A 65 -10.90 -6.15 23.11
C ASP A 65 -9.83 -5.07 23.23
N SER A 66 -9.74 -4.26 22.18
CA SER A 66 -8.61 -3.36 21.96
C SER A 66 -9.09 -2.07 21.30
N ILE A 67 -8.67 -0.94 21.86
CA ILE A 67 -8.74 0.38 21.23
C ILE A 67 -7.34 0.72 20.75
N VAL A 68 -7.22 1.14 19.49
CA VAL A 68 -5.96 1.51 18.85
C VAL A 68 -6.09 2.92 18.28
N PHE A 69 -5.07 3.74 18.53
CA PHE A 69 -4.88 5.02 17.85
C PHE A 69 -3.76 4.85 16.82
N GLY A 70 -4.01 5.26 15.59
CA GLY A 70 -3.06 5.09 14.49
C GLY A 70 -3.39 5.98 13.30
N GLY A 71 -2.53 5.92 12.29
CA GLY A 71 -2.68 6.66 11.04
C GLY A 71 -1.61 6.24 10.03
N ASN A 72 -1.86 6.58 8.77
CA ASN A 72 -0.95 6.36 7.65
C ASN A 72 -0.34 7.69 7.23
N PHE A 73 0.92 7.67 6.81
CA PHE A 73 1.60 8.84 6.28
C PHE A 73 2.56 8.43 5.16
N LEU A 74 2.75 9.32 4.20
CA LEU A 74 3.71 9.16 3.11
C LEU A 74 5.06 9.74 3.52
N MET A 75 6.12 9.19 2.96
CA MET A 75 7.50 9.63 3.17
C MET A 75 8.23 9.68 1.83
N ASP A 76 8.95 10.77 1.58
CA ASP A 76 9.71 11.01 0.34
C ASP A 76 10.74 9.89 0.08
N GLY A 77 11.31 9.30 1.14
CA GLY A 77 12.25 8.17 1.04
C GLY A 77 11.65 6.86 0.51
N HIS A 78 10.35 6.81 0.25
CA HIS A 78 9.63 5.66 -0.29
C HIS A 78 8.76 6.02 -1.51
N ILE A 79 9.06 7.12 -2.21
CA ILE A 79 8.24 7.63 -3.30
C ILE A 79 7.95 6.58 -4.39
N ASP A 80 8.98 5.84 -4.81
CA ASP A 80 8.85 4.77 -5.82
C ASP A 80 7.86 3.69 -5.37
N ARG A 81 7.92 3.32 -4.10
CA ARG A 81 7.01 2.33 -3.51
C ARG A 81 5.59 2.87 -3.43
N HIS A 82 5.40 4.15 -3.15
CA HIS A 82 4.06 4.74 -3.14
C HIS A 82 3.44 4.69 -4.54
N PHE A 83 4.19 5.07 -5.58
CA PHE A 83 3.71 4.96 -6.97
C PHE A 83 3.41 3.51 -7.37
N GLU A 84 4.29 2.58 -7.01
CA GLU A 84 4.13 1.16 -7.27
C GLU A 84 2.83 0.62 -6.67
N MET A 85 2.53 0.92 -5.40
CA MET A 85 1.32 0.45 -4.72
C MET A 85 0.06 1.14 -5.25
N THR A 86 0.14 2.43 -5.61
CA THR A 86 -0.99 3.12 -6.26
C THR A 86 -1.38 2.46 -7.57
N ALA A 87 -0.42 2.00 -8.38
CA ALA A 87 -0.74 1.27 -9.60
C ALA A 87 -1.44 -0.07 -9.32
N VAL A 88 -1.21 -0.69 -8.16
CA VAL A 88 -1.95 -1.89 -7.72
C VAL A 88 -3.36 -1.53 -7.29
N GLU A 89 -3.51 -0.46 -6.50
CA GLU A 89 -4.83 0.05 -6.07
C GLU A 89 -5.71 0.40 -7.28
N GLU A 90 -5.15 0.99 -8.33
CA GLU A 90 -5.88 1.27 -9.57
C GLU A 90 -6.40 0.01 -10.26
N ARG A 91 -5.57 -1.03 -10.36
CA ARG A 91 -6.05 -2.32 -10.87
C ARG A 91 -7.12 -2.90 -9.95
N ALA A 92 -6.93 -2.83 -8.64
CA ALA A 92 -7.90 -3.33 -7.67
C ALA A 92 -9.26 -2.59 -7.78
N LEU A 93 -9.25 -1.29 -8.14
CA LEU A 93 -10.47 -0.54 -8.48
C LEU A 93 -11.12 -1.07 -9.75
N ASP A 94 -10.33 -1.33 -10.81
CA ASP A 94 -10.84 -1.88 -12.08
C ASP A 94 -11.51 -3.26 -11.89
N PHE A 95 -10.96 -4.09 -10.99
CA PHE A 95 -11.54 -5.39 -10.61
C PHE A 95 -12.63 -5.31 -9.53
N GLY A 96 -12.91 -4.12 -8.98
CA GLY A 96 -13.92 -3.90 -7.95
C GLY A 96 -13.58 -4.54 -6.59
N HIS A 97 -12.31 -4.81 -6.31
CA HIS A 97 -11.83 -5.35 -5.04
C HIS A 97 -11.90 -4.32 -3.90
N ILE A 98 -11.71 -3.05 -4.25
CA ILE A 98 -11.75 -1.91 -3.33
C ILE A 98 -12.61 -0.78 -3.92
N GLY A 99 -13.04 0.15 -3.07
CA GLY A 99 -13.63 1.42 -3.48
C GLY A 99 -12.61 2.56 -3.45
N VAL A 100 -12.92 3.69 -4.10
CA VAL A 100 -12.04 4.88 -4.12
C VAL A 100 -11.84 5.44 -2.71
N GLU A 101 -12.82 5.26 -1.81
CA GLU A 101 -12.70 5.61 -0.40
C GLU A 101 -11.65 4.81 0.38
N ASN A 102 -11.16 3.71 -0.20
CA ASN A 102 -10.09 2.89 0.38
C ASN A 102 -8.69 3.33 -0.07
N THR A 103 -8.57 4.24 -1.04
CA THR A 103 -7.27 4.74 -1.53
C THR A 103 -6.86 6.02 -0.79
N PHE A 104 -5.60 6.44 -0.99
CA PHE A 104 -5.12 7.67 -0.37
C PHE A 104 -5.78 8.91 -1.01
N PRO A 105 -6.45 9.78 -0.23
CA PRO A 105 -7.23 10.88 -0.79
C PRO A 105 -6.34 11.97 -1.39
N ASN A 106 -6.67 12.39 -2.61
CA ASN A 106 -5.95 13.43 -3.37
C ASN A 106 -4.45 13.15 -3.53
N LEU A 107 -4.09 11.88 -3.72
CA LEU A 107 -2.70 11.45 -3.82
C LEU A 107 -1.94 12.20 -4.91
N GLU A 108 -2.55 12.43 -6.06
CA GLU A 108 -2.00 13.19 -7.19
C GLU A 108 -1.57 14.60 -6.80
N ASN A 109 -2.37 15.28 -5.96
CA ASN A 109 -2.07 16.60 -5.45
C ASN A 109 -0.91 16.60 -4.45
N VAL A 110 -0.73 15.51 -3.71
CA VAL A 110 0.41 15.33 -2.79
C VAL A 110 1.68 15.07 -3.58
N MET A 111 1.63 14.18 -4.57
CA MET A 111 2.77 13.83 -5.41
C MET A 111 3.28 15.02 -6.24
N TRP A 112 2.37 15.84 -6.79
CA TRP A 112 2.76 17.06 -7.52
C TRP A 112 3.54 18.07 -6.64
N LYS A 113 3.10 18.25 -5.38
CA LYS A 113 3.81 19.15 -4.45
C LYS A 113 5.20 18.65 -4.09
N ASP A 114 5.46 17.36 -4.21
CA ASP A 114 6.79 16.79 -3.98
C ASP A 114 7.71 17.07 -5.18
N THR A 115 7.20 16.91 -6.40
CA THR A 115 7.94 17.25 -7.62
C THR A 115 8.33 18.73 -7.69
N ASP A 116 7.49 19.63 -7.16
CA ASP A 116 7.80 21.07 -7.09
C ASP A 116 8.92 21.42 -6.08
N LYS A 117 9.17 20.55 -5.09
CA LYS A 117 10.21 20.75 -4.07
C LYS A 117 11.54 20.10 -4.45
N GLY A 118 11.49 19.05 -5.26
CA GLY A 118 12.64 18.28 -5.73
C GLY A 118 13.10 18.71 -7.11
N GLY A 119 13.75 19.87 -7.22
CA GLY A 119 14.60 20.15 -8.38
C GLY A 119 15.69 19.06 -8.51
N GLU A 120 15.73 18.38 -9.65
CA GLU A 120 16.83 17.50 -10.10
C GLU A 120 17.12 16.24 -9.26
N ARG A 121 16.09 15.44 -8.93
CA ARG A 121 16.31 13.99 -8.72
C ARG A 121 15.58 13.23 -9.81
N GLU A 122 16.21 12.20 -10.36
CA GLU A 122 15.74 11.41 -11.51
C GLU A 122 14.29 10.92 -11.33
N THR A 123 13.32 11.74 -11.72
CA THR A 123 11.87 11.51 -11.59
C THR A 123 11.20 11.25 -12.93
N ALA A 124 11.98 10.96 -13.98
CA ALA A 124 11.47 10.80 -15.34
C ALA A 124 10.35 9.75 -15.43
N THR A 125 10.49 8.61 -14.72
CA THR A 125 9.47 7.56 -14.68
C THR A 125 8.21 7.95 -13.89
N SER A 126 8.35 8.70 -12.81
CA SER A 126 7.21 9.13 -11.97
C SER A 126 6.41 10.26 -12.61
N PHE A 127 7.08 11.17 -13.34
CA PHE A 127 6.43 12.28 -14.04
C PHE A 127 5.62 11.79 -15.25
N ASP A 128 6.12 10.77 -15.97
CA ASP A 128 5.41 10.16 -17.09
C ASP A 128 4.11 9.46 -16.64
N ILE A 129 4.13 8.76 -15.49
CA ILE A 129 2.94 8.12 -14.90
C ILE A 129 1.90 9.14 -14.45
N LEU A 130 2.33 10.26 -13.84
CA LEU A 130 1.40 11.30 -13.42
C LEU A 130 0.78 12.05 -14.62
N THR A 131 1.58 12.27 -15.67
CA THR A 131 1.14 12.97 -16.88
C THR A 131 0.17 12.13 -17.71
N SER A 132 0.34 10.81 -17.77
CA SER A 132 -0.61 9.93 -18.47
C SER A 132 -2.01 9.95 -17.84
N ARG A 133 -2.10 10.08 -16.50
CA ARG A 133 -3.38 10.13 -15.76
C ARG A 133 -4.21 11.39 -16.03
N LEU A 134 -3.58 12.52 -16.37
CA LEU A 134 -4.27 13.78 -16.67
C LEU A 134 -4.75 13.88 -18.13
N SER A 135 -4.36 12.92 -18.98
CA SER A 135 -4.74 12.89 -20.39
C SER A 135 -6.07 12.17 -20.67
N GLU A 136 -6.67 11.53 -19.66
CA GLU A 136 -7.97 10.90 -19.82
C GLU A 136 -9.09 11.95 -19.70
N PRO A 137 -9.99 12.06 -20.71
CA PRO A 137 -11.08 13.02 -20.66
C PRO A 137 -12.08 12.63 -19.57
N ILE A 138 -12.47 13.62 -18.76
CA ILE A 138 -13.56 13.51 -17.78
C ILE A 138 -14.82 13.03 -18.53
N PRO A 139 -15.47 11.91 -18.13
CA PRO A 139 -16.71 11.48 -18.74
C PRO A 139 -17.76 12.60 -18.65
N GLY A 140 -18.27 13.01 -19.80
CA GLY A 140 -19.29 14.06 -19.93
C GLY A 140 -20.70 13.60 -19.63
#